data_AF-A0A8S9L787-F1
#
_entry.id   AF-A0A8S9L787-F1
#
_cell.length_a   1.000
_cell.length_b   1.000
_cell.length_c   1.000
_cell.angle_alpha   90.00
_cell.angle_beta   90.00
_cell.angle_gamma   90.00
#
_symmetry.space_group_name_H-M   'P 1'
#
loop_
_entity.id
_entity.type
_entity.pdbx_description
1 polymer ?
#
loop_
_entity_poly.entity_id
_entity_poly.type
_entity_poly.pdbx_seq_one_letter_code
_entity_poly.pdbx_strand_id
1 'polypeptide(L)' 'MTSTVDIKDGSRGRPVQKPKIEITLVKSDKFDELMAAANEEKEAAEAQVQS' A
#
# COMPACT_ATOMS: atom_id res chain seq x y z
N MET A 1 7.40 -6.69 10.15
CA MET A 1 8.06 -6.60 11.48
C MET A 1 7.55 -5.35 12.17
N THR A 2 7.26 -5.41 13.47
CA THR A 2 6.79 -4.24 14.23
C THR A 2 7.83 -3.89 15.28
N SER A 3 8.26 -2.63 15.30
CA SER A 3 9.21 -2.07 16.27
C SER A 3 8.57 -0.90 17.02
N THR A 4 9.21 -0.38 18.06
CA THR A 4 8.86 0.91 18.66
C THR A 4 9.95 1.92 18.36
N VAL A 5 9.56 3.14 18.03
CA VAL A 5 10.49 4.24 17.72
C VAL A 5 10.14 5.48 18.55
N ASP A 6 11.17 6.25 18.89
CA ASP A 6 10.99 7.53 19.56
C ASP A 6 10.56 8.60 18.54
N ILE A 7 9.39 9.18 18.76
CA ILE A 7 8.86 10.30 17.98
C ILE A 7 8.97 11.56 18.81
N LYS A 8 9.55 12.61 18.22
CA LYS A 8 9.57 13.95 18.85
C LYS A 8 8.16 14.54 18.78
N ASP A 9 7.50 14.61 19.93
CA ASP A 9 6.19 15.24 20.07
C ASP A 9 6.39 16.75 20.31
N GLY A 10 5.99 17.61 19.39
CA GLY A 10 6.15 19.06 19.53
C GLY A 10 5.39 19.66 20.73
N SER A 11 4.41 18.94 21.27
CA SER A 11 3.60 19.36 22.43
C SER A 11 4.17 18.91 23.78
N ARG A 12 5.04 17.88 23.77
CA ARG A 12 5.64 17.31 24.99
C ARG A 12 7.15 17.39 24.84
N GLY A 13 7.83 18.12 25.73
CA GLY A 13 9.30 18.32 25.68
C GLY A 13 10.18 17.06 25.77
N ARG A 14 9.62 15.85 25.68
CA ARG A 14 10.34 14.58 25.63
C ARG A 14 9.83 13.69 24.48
N PRO A 15 10.70 12.87 23.86
CA PRO A 15 10.27 11.89 22.86
C PRO A 15 9.23 10.90 23.42
N VAL A 16 8.31 10.45 22.56
CA VAL A 16 7.29 9.44 22.88
C VAL A 16 7.51 8.19 22.04
N GLN A 17 7.45 7.01 22.67
CA GLN A 17 7.54 5.74 21.95
C GLN A 17 6.24 5.45 21.21
N LYS A 18 6.33 5.19 19.92
CA LYS A 18 5.22 4.79 19.06
C LYS A 18 5.54 3.48 18.34
N PRO A 19 4.57 2.56 18.21
CA PRO A 19 4.75 1.38 17.39
C PRO A 19 4.88 1.78 15.91
N LYS A 20 5.87 1.21 15.23
CA LYS A 20 6.15 1.35 13.81
C LYS A 20 6.10 -0.02 13.16
N ILE A 21 5.27 -0.19 12.14
CA ILE A 21 5.21 -1.42 11.35
C ILE A 21 5.90 -1.19 10.00
N GLU A 22 6.75 -2.12 9.61
CA GLU A 22 7.37 -2.16 8.29
C GLU A 22 7.02 -3.48 7.61
N ILE A 23 6.43 -3.37 6.41
CA ILE A 23 5.99 -4.49 5.59
C ILE A 23 6.64 -4.33 4.21
N THR A 24 7.50 -5.27 3.85
CA THR A 24 8.04 -5.39 2.48
C THR A 24 7.17 -6.39 1.74
N LEU A 25 6.59 -5.95 0.62
CA LEU A 25 5.77 -6.80 -0.24
C LEU A 25 6.58 -7.20 -1.48
N VAL A 26 6.34 -8.41 -1.96
CA VAL A 26 6.92 -8.95 -3.19
C VAL A 26 5.79 -9.43 -4.09
N LYS A 27 6.09 -9.56 -5.39
CA LYS A 27 5.15 -10.16 -6.32
C LYS A 27 4.86 -11.60 -5.89
N SER A 28 3.59 -11.97 -5.86
CA SER A 28 3.15 -13.35 -5.79
C SER A 28 3.07 -13.94 -7.20
N ASP A 29 3.05 -15.26 -7.32
CA ASP A 29 3.03 -15.96 -8.62
C ASP A 29 1.87 -15.50 -9.52
N LYS A 30 0.73 -15.11 -8.92
CA LYS A 30 -0.47 -14.68 -9.62
C LYS A 30 -0.56 -13.17 -9.83
N PHE A 31 0.41 -12.39 -9.36
CA PHE A 31 0.34 -10.93 -9.41
C PHE A 31 0.24 -10.44 -10.86
N ASP A 32 1.07 -10.97 -11.76
CA ASP A 32 1.08 -10.51 -13.15
C ASP A 32 -0.20 -10.93 -13.90
N GLU A 33 -0.74 -12.12 -13.64
CA GLU A 33 -2.04 -12.58 -14.18
C GLU A 33 -3.20 -11.70 -13.73
N LEU A 34 -3.26 -11.37 -12.44
CA LEU A 34 -4.32 -10.52 -11.89
C LEU A 34 -4.23 -9.08 -12.40
N MET A 35 -3.02 -8.54 -12.57
CA MET A 35 -2.82 -7.20 -13.14
C MET A 35 -3.21 -7.15 -14.63
N ALA A 36 -2.93 -8.21 -15.39
CA ALA A 36 -3.36 -8.31 -16.79
C ALA A 36 -4.89 -8.39 -16.90
N ALA A 37 -5.53 -9.27 -16.14
CA ALA A 37 -6.99 -9.41 -16.12
C ALA A 37 -7.69 -8.09 -15.73
N ALA A 38 -7.17 -7.38 -14.72
CA ALA A 38 -7.72 -6.09 -14.31
C ALA A 38 -7.59 -4.99 -15.38
N ASN A 39 -6.52 -5.01 -16.18
CA ASN A 39 -6.36 -4.07 -17.29
C ASN A 39 -7.35 -4.36 -18.42
N GLU A 40 -7.56 -5.63 -18.77
CA GLU A 40 -8.55 -6.03 -19.77
C GLU A 40 -9.98 -5.63 -19.34
N GLU A 41 -10.33 -5.84 -18.07
CA GLU A 41 -11.60 -5.38 -17.50
C GLU A 41 -11.76 -3.86 -17.56
N LYS A 42 -10.67 -3.13 -17.29
CA LYS A 42 -10.67 -1.66 -17.35
C LYS A 42 -10.84 -1.16 -18.79
N GLU A 43 -10.16 -1.75 -19.75
CA GLU A 43 -10.30 -1.41 -21.18
C GLU A 43 -11.70 -1.73 -21.70
N ALA A 44 -12.27 -2.87 -21.30
CA ALA A 44 -13.65 -3.23 -21.62
C ALA A 44 -14.68 -2.26 -21.02
N ALA A 45 -14.42 -1.73 -19.82
CA ALA A 45 -15.25 -0.71 -19.19
C ALA A 45 -15.11 0.65 -19.89
N GLU A 46 -13.89 1.06 -20.27
CA GLU A 46 -13.65 2.32 -20.98
C GLU A 46 -14.26 2.32 -22.39
N ALA A 47 -14.25 1.18 -23.10
CA ALA A 47 -14.90 1.03 -24.40
C ALA A 47 -16.45 1.15 -24.31
N GLN A 48 -17.05 0.72 -23.20
CA GLN A 48 -18.50 0.85 -22.96
C GLN A 48 -18.94 2.28 -22.62
N VAL A 49 -18.04 3.12 -22.08
CA VAL A 49 -18.34 4.51 -21.71
C VAL A 49 -18.20 5.48 -22.90
N GLN A 50 -17.47 5.09 -23.95
CA GLN A 50 -17.32 5.88 -25.18
C GLN A 50 -18.37 5.56 -26.26
N SER A 51 -19.36 4.73 -25.95
CA SER A 51 -20.51 4.37 -26.81
C SER A 51 -21.76 5.14 -26.41
#